data_AF-A0A8S3ZRW6-F1
#
_entry.id   AF-A0A8S3ZRW6-F1
#
_cell.length_a   1.000
_cell.length_b   1.000
_cell.length_c   1.000
_cell.angle_alpha   90.00
_cell.angle_beta   90.00
_cell.angle_gamma   90.00
#
_symmetry.space_group_name_H-M   'P 1'
#
loop_
_entity.id
_entity.type
_entity.pdbx_description
1 polymer ?
#
loop_
_entity_poly.entity_id
_entity_poly.type
_entity_poly.pdbx_seq_one_letter_code
_entity_poly.pdbx_strand_id
1 'polypeptide(L)'
;MASSTNQELDEEVLIRFLNANFGDNKRCLQNVESLRKDVESKISLLKNKLSLARTEIPSEIERVQNIVESTSDQISRLEHTLETVQHEVLDHTHAIKPMVVELGALINRMQEVQRYAHYLSTVVKIEDISSQIQASLMTESLDSAVDNFTEITQLYNLLHKSSCRNLVKYVKETILFWNKILQDRIAVEFEEVLKALRWPLVVTTMKAPTVTNVVELKERMGRLFKKLLNLQLPDSIGLENSGVDPLLLKIGGIKPLLLPLELMLKPLKKRFRYHFYGQKQTNSLDKPEWYLTQVLSWIRDHSDFLERNIQPLLDESGRKDICARTELTRGLVMIVMEKIGHDLPQLVFDDASFSHLIDEVLLFDSEVRNTYSYPPILPGCLDILCLPEALTKWLLMEKKFALQKIEQMLQSPSCWHSQYKDIADLDEVRAPECAESFMTLLHTITDRYRRLPVSDAKLQFLGLQLELLEDFRMRLVQVMKEASSAPTGPVYCAVLNAVHYISQVLKEWSELTFFLQLLCYKNNRSLKTSWTEASSGTQKSQMSQSIGHSGDQMAGLEFGEDDDLENVLAGITDLLVQHTVFEEITSLFESMESDMIRSACHYVFIDVQARSLPYRRD
;
A
#
# COMPACT_ATOMS: atom_id res chain seq x y z
N MET A 1 -44.42 -110.88 -7.48
CA MET A 1 -43.78 -111.40 -6.24
C MET A 1 -43.56 -110.30 -5.18
N ALA A 2 -44.56 -109.48 -4.91
CA ALA A 2 -44.69 -108.82 -3.59
C ALA A 2 -46.17 -108.70 -3.19
N SER A 3 -47.07 -109.47 -3.83
CA SER A 3 -48.48 -109.58 -3.44
C SER A 3 -48.72 -110.71 -2.42
N SER A 4 -47.67 -111.20 -1.76
CA SER A 4 -47.80 -112.31 -0.81
C SER A 4 -47.36 -111.95 0.61
N THR A 5 -46.61 -110.85 0.81
CA THR A 5 -46.12 -110.46 2.15
C THR A 5 -46.96 -109.40 2.86
N ASN A 6 -47.73 -108.56 2.15
CA ASN A 6 -48.53 -107.51 2.81
C ASN A 6 -49.82 -108.02 3.45
N GLN A 7 -50.40 -109.09 2.93
CA GLN A 7 -51.72 -109.53 3.40
C GLN A 7 -51.64 -110.21 4.77
N GLU A 8 -50.55 -110.95 5.04
CA GLU A 8 -50.31 -111.56 6.36
C GLU A 8 -50.01 -110.49 7.44
N LEU A 9 -49.43 -109.35 7.05
CA LEU A 9 -49.17 -108.22 7.96
C LEU A 9 -50.43 -107.45 8.34
N ASP A 10 -51.36 -107.21 7.40
CA ASP A 10 -52.59 -106.45 7.66
C ASP A 10 -53.53 -107.18 8.62
N GLU A 11 -53.63 -108.51 8.52
CA GLU A 11 -54.41 -109.30 9.49
C GLU A 11 -53.77 -109.30 10.88
N GLU A 12 -52.45 -109.41 10.99
CA GLU A 12 -51.76 -109.31 12.29
C GLU A 12 -51.94 -107.93 12.93
N VAL A 13 -51.90 -106.86 12.14
CA VAL A 13 -52.13 -105.49 12.62
C VAL A 13 -53.56 -105.32 13.09
N LEU A 14 -54.53 -105.84 12.35
CA LEU A 14 -55.94 -105.72 12.70
C LEU A 14 -56.26 -106.50 13.98
N ILE A 15 -55.70 -107.71 14.13
CA ILE A 15 -55.89 -108.54 15.33
C ILE A 15 -55.20 -107.90 16.55
N ARG A 16 -53.98 -107.38 16.40
CA ARG A 16 -53.31 -106.62 17.47
C ARG A 16 -54.12 -105.40 17.88
N PHE A 17 -54.66 -104.67 16.90
CA PHE A 17 -55.47 -103.49 17.13
C PHE A 17 -56.77 -103.82 17.86
N LEU A 18 -57.44 -104.92 17.49
CA LEU A 18 -58.67 -105.36 18.16
C LEU A 18 -58.40 -105.80 19.59
N ASN A 19 -57.38 -106.63 19.82
CA ASN A 19 -57.03 -107.12 21.16
C ASN A 19 -56.54 -106.01 22.10
N ALA A 20 -55.79 -105.02 21.59
CA ALA A 20 -55.32 -103.89 22.39
C ALA A 20 -56.46 -102.97 22.85
N ASN A 21 -57.51 -102.83 22.03
CA ASN A 21 -58.57 -101.86 22.31
C ASN A 21 -59.80 -102.48 22.97
N PHE A 22 -60.11 -103.74 22.66
CA PHE A 22 -61.41 -104.34 22.96
C PHE A 22 -61.36 -105.68 23.67
N GLY A 23 -60.24 -106.02 24.32
CA GLY A 23 -60.12 -107.24 25.13
C GLY A 23 -61.34 -107.52 26.03
N ASP A 24 -61.46 -108.77 26.52
CA ASP A 24 -62.66 -109.49 27.03
C ASP A 24 -63.59 -108.82 28.07
N ASN A 25 -63.32 -107.59 28.49
CA ASN A 25 -64.01 -106.85 29.53
C ASN A 25 -65.11 -105.91 28.96
N LYS A 26 -66.39 -106.15 29.30
CA LYS A 26 -67.58 -105.38 28.84
C LYS A 26 -67.67 -103.91 29.32
N ARG A 27 -66.59 -103.29 29.79
CA ARG A 27 -66.52 -101.84 30.02
C ARG A 27 -65.29 -101.16 29.43
N CYS A 28 -64.54 -101.85 28.58
CA CYS A 28 -63.62 -101.15 27.69
C CYS A 28 -64.28 -100.79 26.34
N LEU A 29 -65.60 -101.00 26.23
CA LEU A 29 -66.42 -100.46 25.13
C LEU A 29 -66.49 -98.92 25.10
N GLN A 30 -65.87 -98.23 26.05
CA GLN A 30 -65.58 -96.80 25.93
C GLN A 30 -64.50 -96.47 24.88
N ASN A 31 -63.61 -97.41 24.49
CA ASN A 31 -62.48 -97.15 23.58
C ASN A 31 -62.85 -97.12 22.07
N VAL A 32 -63.98 -97.72 21.64
CA VAL A 32 -64.39 -97.76 20.21
C VAL A 32 -64.79 -96.37 19.74
N GLU A 33 -65.48 -95.68 20.63
CA GLU A 33 -66.09 -94.39 20.37
C GLU A 33 -65.05 -93.28 20.29
N SER A 34 -63.92 -93.41 21.00
CA SER A 34 -62.80 -92.46 20.86
C SER A 34 -62.12 -92.58 19.50
N LEU A 35 -61.95 -93.79 18.98
CA LEU A 35 -61.12 -94.02 17.81
C LEU A 35 -61.82 -93.69 16.50
N ARG A 36 -63.14 -93.94 16.42
CA ARG A 36 -63.96 -93.48 15.29
C ARG A 36 -64.00 -91.96 15.22
N LYS A 37 -64.14 -91.29 16.37
CA LYS A 37 -64.04 -89.82 16.47
C LYS A 37 -62.71 -89.30 15.93
N ASP A 38 -61.62 -90.03 16.12
CA ASP A 38 -60.27 -89.59 15.73
C ASP A 38 -59.99 -89.67 14.21
N VAL A 39 -60.57 -90.66 13.51
CA VAL A 39 -60.46 -90.75 12.05
C VAL A 39 -61.42 -89.79 11.34
N GLU A 40 -62.66 -89.65 11.84
CA GLU A 40 -63.60 -88.63 11.35
C GLU A 40 -63.08 -87.20 11.59
N SER A 41 -62.32 -86.96 12.67
CA SER A 41 -61.68 -85.65 12.92
C SER A 41 -60.57 -85.33 11.91
N LYS A 42 -59.75 -86.32 11.52
CA LYS A 42 -58.66 -86.08 10.56
C LYS A 42 -59.16 -85.82 9.14
N ILE A 43 -60.17 -86.56 8.68
CA ILE A 43 -60.78 -86.34 7.36
C ILE A 43 -61.50 -84.98 7.32
N SER A 44 -62.21 -84.62 8.39
CA SER A 44 -62.86 -83.30 8.48
C SER A 44 -61.84 -82.16 8.52
N LEU A 45 -60.70 -82.33 9.19
CA LEU A 45 -59.62 -81.34 9.23
C LEU A 45 -59.03 -81.04 7.85
N LEU A 46 -58.72 -82.06 7.06
CA LEU A 46 -58.13 -81.87 5.73
C LEU A 46 -59.12 -81.29 4.72
N LYS A 47 -60.40 -81.71 4.76
CA LYS A 47 -61.45 -81.07 3.97
C LYS A 47 -61.65 -79.60 4.35
N ASN A 48 -61.62 -79.28 5.64
CA ASN A 48 -61.69 -77.90 6.12
C ASN A 48 -60.50 -77.07 5.67
N LYS A 49 -59.27 -77.59 5.72
CA LYS A 49 -58.09 -76.84 5.24
C LYS A 49 -58.15 -76.52 3.75
N LEU A 50 -58.63 -77.46 2.93
CA LEU A 50 -58.73 -77.24 1.49
C LEU A 50 -59.90 -76.29 1.13
N SER A 51 -61.01 -76.34 1.87
CA SER A 51 -62.10 -75.36 1.71
C SER A 51 -61.68 -73.97 2.16
N LEU A 52 -60.95 -73.85 3.29
CA LEU A 52 -60.42 -72.57 3.77
C LEU A 52 -59.50 -71.91 2.72
N ALA A 53 -58.54 -72.66 2.16
CA ALA A 53 -57.63 -72.11 1.16
C ALA A 53 -58.34 -71.66 -0.13
N ARG A 54 -59.44 -72.34 -0.53
CA ARG A 54 -60.23 -71.95 -1.70
C ARG A 54 -61.08 -70.70 -1.45
N THR A 55 -61.45 -70.42 -0.20
CA THR A 55 -62.22 -69.22 0.18
C THR A 55 -61.34 -68.03 0.57
N GLU A 56 -60.16 -68.26 1.16
CA GLU A 56 -59.30 -67.19 1.65
C GLU A 56 -58.62 -66.41 0.51
N ILE A 57 -58.15 -67.07 -0.56
CA ILE A 57 -57.43 -66.41 -1.65
C ILE A 57 -58.28 -65.35 -2.38
N PRO A 58 -59.55 -65.63 -2.78
CA PRO A 58 -60.41 -64.59 -3.35
C PRO A 58 -60.71 -63.46 -2.37
N SER A 59 -60.93 -63.79 -1.08
CA SER A 59 -61.23 -62.79 -0.05
C SER A 59 -60.05 -61.87 0.28
N GLU A 60 -58.81 -62.35 0.10
CA GLU A 60 -57.60 -61.55 0.28
C GLU A 60 -57.36 -60.63 -0.92
N ILE A 61 -57.63 -61.10 -2.15
CA ILE A 61 -57.57 -60.27 -3.37
C ILE A 61 -58.64 -59.17 -3.33
N GLU A 62 -59.86 -59.49 -2.91
CA GLU A 62 -60.95 -58.51 -2.75
C GLU A 62 -60.62 -57.49 -1.64
N ARG A 63 -59.99 -57.92 -0.53
CA ARG A 63 -59.46 -57.00 0.49
C ARG A 63 -58.37 -56.09 -0.04
N VAL A 64 -57.43 -56.61 -0.84
CA VAL A 64 -56.37 -55.79 -1.45
C VAL A 64 -56.97 -54.81 -2.46
N GLN A 65 -57.93 -55.21 -3.28
CA GLN A 65 -58.64 -54.30 -4.17
C GLN A 65 -59.36 -53.18 -3.41
N ASN A 66 -60.10 -53.51 -2.35
CA ASN A 66 -60.79 -52.53 -1.52
C ASN A 66 -59.80 -51.57 -0.83
N ILE A 67 -58.62 -52.04 -0.40
CA ILE A 67 -57.57 -51.19 0.17
C ILE A 67 -56.97 -50.28 -0.90
N VAL A 68 -56.69 -50.78 -2.10
CA VAL A 68 -56.17 -49.97 -3.21
C VAL A 68 -57.17 -48.89 -3.62
N GLU A 69 -58.45 -49.23 -3.72
CA GLU A 69 -59.52 -48.30 -4.07
C GLU A 69 -59.71 -47.25 -2.95
N SER A 70 -59.71 -47.68 -1.68
CA SER A 70 -59.77 -46.78 -0.53
C SER A 70 -58.57 -45.84 -0.44
N THR A 71 -57.36 -46.35 -0.75
CA THR A 71 -56.13 -45.55 -0.76
C THR A 71 -56.13 -44.58 -1.94
N SER A 72 -56.59 -45.01 -3.11
CA SER A 72 -56.76 -44.14 -4.28
C SER A 72 -57.72 -42.99 -3.98
N ASP A 73 -58.86 -43.29 -3.34
CA ASP A 73 -59.83 -42.29 -2.90
C ASP A 73 -59.23 -41.31 -1.87
N GLN A 74 -58.37 -41.79 -0.97
CA GLN A 74 -57.66 -40.93 -0.03
C GLN A 74 -56.65 -40.01 -0.73
N ILE A 75 -55.90 -40.54 -1.71
CA ILE A 75 -54.96 -39.76 -2.51
C ILE A 75 -55.71 -38.67 -3.28
N SER A 76 -56.80 -38.99 -3.97
CA SER A 76 -57.59 -37.99 -4.71
C SER A 76 -58.21 -36.93 -3.79
N ARG A 77 -58.64 -37.30 -2.57
CA ARG A 77 -59.08 -36.31 -1.57
C ARG A 77 -57.95 -35.39 -1.11
N LEU A 78 -56.76 -35.94 -0.90
CA LEU A 78 -55.58 -35.17 -0.50
C LEU A 78 -55.12 -34.23 -1.62
N GLU A 79 -55.10 -34.70 -2.87
CA GLU A 79 -54.80 -33.88 -4.06
C GLU A 79 -55.76 -32.69 -4.16
N HIS A 80 -57.07 -32.94 -4.00
CA HIS A 80 -58.06 -31.86 -4.03
C HIS A 80 -57.90 -30.87 -2.85
N THR A 81 -57.54 -31.36 -1.67
CA THR A 81 -57.27 -30.51 -0.51
C THR A 81 -56.01 -29.67 -0.74
N LEU A 82 -54.97 -30.25 -1.35
CA LEU A 82 -53.74 -29.57 -1.74
C LEU A 82 -54.02 -28.45 -2.76
N GLU A 83 -54.81 -28.73 -3.79
CA GLU A 83 -55.23 -27.72 -4.77
C GLU A 83 -56.00 -26.58 -4.12
N THR A 84 -56.92 -26.90 -3.22
CA THR A 84 -57.73 -25.91 -2.49
C THR A 84 -56.85 -25.02 -1.63
N VAL A 85 -55.97 -25.61 -0.81
CA VAL A 85 -55.02 -24.86 0.03
C VAL A 85 -54.07 -24.03 -0.83
N GLN A 86 -53.60 -24.57 -1.96
CA GLN A 86 -52.74 -23.83 -2.88
C GLN A 86 -53.47 -22.60 -3.48
N HIS A 87 -54.75 -22.75 -3.82
CA HIS A 87 -55.57 -21.64 -4.29
C HIS A 87 -55.81 -20.60 -3.21
N GLU A 88 -56.15 -21.02 -1.98
CA GLU A 88 -56.33 -20.12 -0.83
C GLU A 88 -55.03 -19.34 -0.52
N VAL A 89 -53.87 -20.00 -0.56
CA VAL A 89 -52.57 -19.35 -0.38
C VAL A 89 -52.28 -18.35 -1.50
N LEU A 90 -52.60 -18.68 -2.75
CA LEU A 90 -52.43 -17.77 -3.89
C LEU A 90 -53.34 -16.55 -3.78
N ASP A 91 -54.60 -16.73 -3.41
CA ASP A 91 -55.56 -15.64 -3.22
C ASP A 91 -55.14 -14.73 -2.06
N HIS A 92 -54.70 -15.33 -0.94
CA HIS A 92 -54.20 -14.55 0.21
C HIS A 92 -52.92 -13.79 -0.16
N THR A 93 -52.01 -14.41 -0.91
CA THR A 93 -50.81 -13.76 -1.43
C THR A 93 -51.17 -12.61 -2.37
N HIS A 94 -52.16 -12.79 -3.25
CA HIS A 94 -52.62 -11.77 -4.18
C HIS A 94 -53.27 -10.58 -3.46
N ALA A 95 -54.04 -10.85 -2.40
CA ALA A 95 -54.66 -9.82 -1.57
C ALA A 95 -53.65 -9.03 -0.72
N ILE A 96 -52.62 -9.70 -0.19
CA ILE A 96 -51.59 -9.06 0.66
C ILE A 96 -50.57 -8.27 -0.18
N LYS A 97 -50.24 -8.72 -1.38
CA LYS A 97 -49.24 -8.08 -2.26
C LYS A 97 -49.43 -6.57 -2.45
N PRO A 98 -50.62 -6.02 -2.79
CA PRO A 98 -50.82 -4.58 -2.91
C PRO A 98 -50.65 -3.85 -1.57
N MET A 99 -51.09 -4.44 -0.46
CA MET A 99 -50.91 -3.86 0.88
C MET A 99 -49.43 -3.76 1.28
N VAL A 100 -48.62 -4.77 0.93
CA VAL A 100 -47.17 -4.75 1.14
C VAL A 100 -46.51 -3.66 0.30
N VAL A 101 -46.96 -3.46 -0.95
CA VAL A 101 -46.46 -2.38 -1.82
C VAL A 101 -46.82 -1.00 -1.24
N GLU A 102 -48.05 -0.80 -0.77
CA GLU A 102 -48.48 0.45 -0.13
C GLU A 102 -47.72 0.72 1.17
N LEU A 103 -47.54 -0.31 2.01
CA LEU A 103 -46.75 -0.20 3.24
C LEU A 103 -45.29 0.14 2.91
N GLY A 104 -44.71 -0.48 1.88
CA GLY A 104 -43.38 -0.14 1.37
C GLY A 104 -43.29 1.32 0.92
N ALA A 105 -44.30 1.83 0.21
CA ALA A 105 -44.36 3.24 -0.19
C ALA A 105 -44.46 4.20 1.01
N LEU A 106 -45.25 3.85 2.02
CA LEU A 106 -45.35 4.62 3.27
C LEU A 106 -44.05 4.61 4.07
N ILE A 107 -43.37 3.47 4.17
CA ILE A 107 -42.06 3.36 4.83
C ILE A 107 -41.04 4.25 4.10
N ASN A 108 -41.00 4.21 2.76
CA ASN A 108 -40.11 5.07 1.98
C ASN A 108 -40.39 6.56 2.22
N ARG A 109 -41.67 6.94 2.24
CA ARG A 109 -42.06 8.34 2.51
C ARG A 109 -41.71 8.77 3.94
N MET A 110 -41.88 7.89 4.92
CA MET A 110 -41.47 8.14 6.31
C MET A 110 -39.96 8.33 6.42
N GLN A 111 -39.17 7.48 5.74
CA GLN A 111 -37.72 7.61 5.69
C GLN A 111 -37.29 8.93 5.01
N GLU A 112 -37.98 9.35 3.96
CA GLU A 112 -37.71 10.62 3.27
C GLU A 112 -37.97 11.82 4.20
N VAL A 113 -39.11 11.85 4.88
CA VAL A 113 -39.45 12.90 5.86
C VAL A 113 -38.45 12.91 7.01
N GLN A 114 -38.03 11.74 7.51
CA GLN A 114 -36.98 11.65 8.51
C GLN A 114 -35.67 12.26 8.02
N ARG A 115 -35.26 12.02 6.77
CA ARG A 115 -34.03 12.62 6.22
C ARG A 115 -34.11 14.16 6.19
N TYR A 116 -35.23 14.73 5.75
CA TYR A 116 -35.42 16.18 5.77
C TYR A 116 -35.42 16.75 7.19
N ALA A 117 -36.07 16.07 8.13
CA ALA A 117 -36.09 16.48 9.53
C ALA A 117 -34.68 16.49 10.15
N HIS A 118 -33.86 15.46 9.91
CA HIS A 118 -32.48 15.42 10.38
C HIS A 118 -31.61 16.51 9.73
N TYR A 119 -31.79 16.76 8.42
CA TYR A 119 -31.10 17.83 7.72
C TYR A 119 -31.39 19.20 8.36
N LEU A 120 -32.67 19.54 8.52
CA LEU A 120 -33.09 20.83 9.11
C LEU A 120 -32.67 20.94 10.57
N SER A 121 -32.83 19.87 11.36
CA SER A 121 -32.38 19.85 12.75
C SER A 121 -30.87 20.09 12.87
N THR A 122 -30.08 19.57 11.94
CA THR A 122 -28.64 19.81 11.90
C THR A 122 -28.32 21.28 11.59
N VAL A 123 -29.03 21.89 10.62
CA VAL A 123 -28.87 23.32 10.29
C VAL A 123 -29.20 24.19 11.51
N VAL A 124 -30.34 23.94 12.16
CA VAL A 124 -30.74 24.67 13.39
C VAL A 124 -29.68 24.52 14.47
N LYS A 125 -29.12 23.32 14.66
CA LYS A 125 -28.04 23.10 15.63
C LYS A 125 -26.80 23.93 15.31
N ILE A 126 -26.40 24.03 14.04
CA ILE A 126 -25.26 24.84 13.61
C ILE A 126 -25.52 26.33 13.87
N GLU A 127 -26.72 26.83 13.55
CA GLU A 127 -27.11 28.22 13.78
C GLU A 127 -27.18 28.57 15.27
N ASP A 128 -27.64 27.63 16.10
CA ASP A 128 -27.66 27.79 17.56
C ASP A 128 -26.24 27.87 18.13
N ILE A 129 -25.35 26.93 17.79
CA ILE A 129 -23.93 26.98 18.18
C ILE A 129 -23.28 28.29 17.71
N SER A 130 -23.55 28.71 16.48
CA SER A 130 -23.07 29.98 15.93
C SER A 130 -23.53 31.18 16.76
N SER A 131 -24.80 31.18 17.18
CA SER A 131 -25.37 32.22 18.06
C SER A 131 -24.73 32.21 19.45
N GLN A 132 -24.44 31.03 20.00
CA GLN A 132 -23.74 30.87 21.28
C GLN A 132 -22.28 31.36 21.22
N ILE A 133 -21.57 31.12 20.11
CA ILE A 133 -20.22 31.68 19.89
C ILE A 133 -20.30 33.20 19.87
N GLN A 134 -21.25 33.77 19.13
CA GLN A 134 -21.45 35.22 19.06
C GLN A 134 -21.74 35.82 20.44
N ALA A 135 -22.66 35.21 21.20
CA ALA A 135 -22.99 35.67 22.56
C ALA A 135 -21.78 35.60 23.50
N SER A 136 -21.02 34.50 23.45
CA SER A 136 -19.79 34.32 24.25
C SER A 136 -18.73 35.38 23.94
N LEU A 137 -18.60 35.78 22.67
CA LEU A 137 -17.70 36.85 22.26
C LEU A 137 -18.11 38.22 22.82
N MET A 138 -19.41 38.50 22.87
CA MET A 138 -19.96 39.73 23.46
C MET A 138 -19.76 39.81 24.97
N THR A 139 -19.76 38.67 25.66
CA THR A 139 -19.51 38.56 27.11
C THR A 139 -18.03 38.34 27.46
N GLU A 140 -17.12 38.45 26.49
CA GLU A 140 -15.67 38.22 26.64
C GLU A 140 -15.26 36.83 27.17
N SER A 141 -16.15 35.84 27.10
CA SER A 141 -15.91 34.47 27.56
C SER A 141 -15.28 33.62 26.46
N LEU A 142 -13.97 33.80 26.24
CA LEU A 142 -13.23 33.10 25.19
C LEU A 142 -13.25 31.57 25.30
N ASP A 143 -13.24 31.01 26.53
CA ASP A 143 -13.27 29.56 26.73
C ASP A 143 -14.57 28.94 26.19
N SER A 144 -15.72 29.52 26.54
CA SER A 144 -17.04 29.11 26.03
C SER A 144 -17.12 29.21 24.50
N ALA A 145 -16.56 30.27 23.91
CA ALA A 145 -16.53 30.42 22.46
C ALA A 145 -15.71 29.32 21.77
N VAL A 146 -14.56 28.94 22.35
CA VAL A 146 -13.70 27.86 21.84
C VAL A 146 -14.37 26.49 22.02
N ASP A 147 -15.03 26.24 23.14
CA ASP A 147 -15.75 24.97 23.38
C ASP A 147 -16.87 24.78 22.35
N ASN A 148 -17.68 25.82 22.11
CA ASN A 148 -18.70 25.81 21.07
C ASN A 148 -18.10 25.62 19.66
N PHE A 149 -16.93 26.20 19.39
CA PHE A 149 -16.20 25.95 18.14
C PHE A 149 -15.74 24.49 17.99
N THR A 150 -15.34 23.85 19.09
CA THR A 150 -15.00 22.42 19.05
C THR A 150 -16.22 21.56 18.76
N GLU A 151 -17.41 21.92 19.26
CA GLU A 151 -18.65 21.20 18.99
C GLU A 151 -19.01 21.23 17.49
N ILE A 152 -18.97 22.40 16.85
CA ILE A 152 -19.24 22.49 15.40
C ILE A 152 -18.20 21.73 14.57
N THR A 153 -16.94 21.71 15.01
CA THR A 153 -15.88 20.94 14.35
C THR A 153 -16.08 19.43 14.48
N GLN A 154 -16.53 18.95 15.64
CA GLN A 154 -16.92 17.55 15.84
C GLN A 154 -18.10 17.17 14.95
N LEU A 155 -19.09 18.06 14.82
CA LEU A 155 -20.23 17.87 13.93
C LEU A 155 -19.79 17.77 12.45
N TYR A 156 -18.84 18.59 12.02
CA TYR A 156 -18.23 18.45 10.69
C TYR A 156 -17.54 17.09 10.49
N ASN A 157 -16.79 16.61 11.48
CA ASN A 157 -16.11 15.31 11.39
C ASN A 157 -17.10 14.14 11.25
N LEU A 158 -18.32 14.25 11.78
CA LEU A 158 -19.38 13.27 11.55
C LEU A 158 -20.02 13.39 10.16
N LEU A 159 -20.12 14.61 9.62
CA LEU A 159 -20.83 14.89 8.37
C LEU A 159 -19.97 14.87 7.11
N HIS A 160 -18.65 15.04 7.18
CA HIS A 160 -17.80 15.25 6.00
C HIS A 160 -17.85 14.10 4.97
N LYS A 161 -18.20 12.87 5.40
CA LYS A 161 -18.38 11.69 4.53
C LYS A 161 -19.79 11.56 3.94
N SER A 162 -20.70 12.45 4.32
CA SER A 162 -22.09 12.41 3.87
C SER A 162 -22.22 12.86 2.41
N SER A 163 -23.19 12.28 1.71
CA SER A 163 -23.59 12.70 0.36
C SER A 163 -24.22 14.11 0.32
N CYS A 164 -24.57 14.69 1.48
CA CYS A 164 -25.20 16.02 1.61
C CYS A 164 -24.20 17.17 1.37
N ARG A 165 -23.77 17.38 0.12
CA ARG A 165 -22.75 18.37 -0.27
C ARG A 165 -23.03 19.79 0.24
N ASN A 166 -24.27 20.26 0.16
CA ASN A 166 -24.65 21.62 0.58
C ASN A 166 -24.53 21.82 2.09
N LEU A 167 -24.94 20.83 2.89
CA LEU A 167 -24.82 20.89 4.34
C LEU A 167 -23.35 20.84 4.77
N VAL A 168 -22.56 19.94 4.18
CA VAL A 168 -21.12 19.85 4.44
C VAL A 168 -20.41 21.16 4.08
N LYS A 169 -20.78 21.77 2.94
CA LYS A 169 -20.26 23.08 2.52
C LYS A 169 -20.64 24.18 3.52
N TYR A 170 -21.90 24.25 3.93
CA TYR A 170 -22.37 25.22 4.91
C TYR A 170 -21.60 25.11 6.24
N VAL A 171 -21.49 23.90 6.80
CA VAL A 171 -20.73 23.67 8.04
C VAL A 171 -19.27 24.10 7.88
N LYS A 172 -18.63 23.75 6.75
CA LYS A 172 -17.25 24.15 6.44
C LYS A 172 -17.09 25.67 6.40
N GLU A 173 -18.00 26.38 5.72
CA GLU A 173 -18.00 27.84 5.66
C GLU A 173 -18.19 28.48 7.05
N THR A 174 -19.10 27.94 7.87
CA THR A 174 -19.31 28.40 9.24
C THR A 174 -18.08 28.17 10.13
N ILE A 175 -17.42 27.01 10.01
CA ILE A 175 -16.16 26.73 10.71
C ILE A 175 -15.08 27.73 10.30
N LEU A 176 -14.88 27.96 8.99
CA LEU A 176 -13.88 28.91 8.51
C LEU A 176 -14.15 30.34 8.97
N PHE A 177 -15.42 30.76 8.97
CA PHE A 177 -15.83 32.06 9.47
C PHE A 177 -15.48 32.26 10.95
N TRP A 178 -15.88 31.33 11.82
CA TRP A 178 -15.60 31.44 13.25
C TRP A 178 -14.13 31.23 13.59
N ASN A 179 -13.45 30.32 12.90
CA ASN A 179 -12.03 30.07 13.08
C ASN A 179 -11.23 31.35 12.85
N LYS A 180 -11.50 32.08 11.77
CA LYS A 180 -10.83 33.35 11.47
C LYS A 180 -11.02 34.37 12.59
N ILE A 181 -12.26 34.59 13.04
CA ILE A 181 -12.56 35.58 14.09
C ILE A 181 -11.87 35.22 15.41
N LEU A 182 -11.98 33.96 15.83
CA LEU A 182 -11.40 33.49 17.09
C LEU A 182 -9.87 33.48 17.04
N GLN A 183 -9.30 33.01 15.93
CA GLN A 183 -7.86 33.01 15.70
C GLN A 183 -7.31 34.43 15.70
N ASP A 184 -7.92 35.38 14.99
CA ASP A 184 -7.44 36.77 14.94
C ASP A 184 -7.38 37.39 16.35
N ARG A 185 -8.42 37.16 17.16
CA ARG A 185 -8.47 37.67 18.54
C ARG A 185 -7.40 37.04 19.44
N ILE A 186 -7.28 35.71 19.43
CA ILE A 186 -6.36 34.97 20.31
C ILE A 186 -4.91 35.14 19.83
N ALA A 187 -4.67 35.24 18.52
CA ALA A 187 -3.34 35.42 17.95
C ALA A 187 -2.72 36.75 18.36
N VAL A 188 -3.49 37.85 18.42
CA VAL A 188 -3.00 39.15 18.89
C VAL A 188 -2.51 39.04 20.33
N GLU A 189 -3.33 38.47 21.22
CA GLU A 189 -2.96 38.28 22.62
C GLU A 189 -1.75 37.36 22.78
N PHE A 190 -1.71 36.28 22.01
CA PHE A 190 -0.61 35.32 22.02
C PHE A 190 0.70 35.95 21.53
N GLU A 191 0.66 36.74 20.45
CA GLU A 191 1.81 37.46 19.93
C GLU A 191 2.34 38.51 20.92
N GLU A 192 1.47 39.19 21.67
CA GLU A 192 1.86 40.11 22.74
C GLU A 192 2.59 39.39 23.89
N VAL A 193 2.06 38.25 24.33
CA VAL A 193 2.69 37.42 25.37
C VAL A 193 4.04 36.88 24.89
N LEU A 194 4.14 36.40 23.65
CA LEU A 194 5.39 35.95 23.07
C LEU A 194 6.42 37.08 22.99
N LYS A 195 6.03 38.30 22.59
CA LYS A 195 6.90 39.49 22.60
C LYS A 195 7.37 39.85 24.01
N ALA A 196 6.50 39.77 25.02
CA ALA A 196 6.86 40.00 26.42
C ALA A 196 7.85 38.95 26.95
N LEU A 197 7.70 37.69 26.52
CA LEU A 197 8.66 36.60 26.74
C LEU A 197 9.92 36.72 25.86
N ARG A 198 9.97 37.72 24.97
CA ARG A 198 11.03 37.98 23.99
C ARG A 198 11.22 36.89 22.96
N TRP A 199 10.23 36.02 22.73
CA TRP A 199 10.26 35.10 21.62
C TRP A 199 10.31 35.86 20.27
N PRO A 200 11.11 35.44 19.28
CA PRO A 200 11.96 34.24 19.22
C PRO A 200 13.45 34.51 19.56
N LEU A 201 13.75 35.50 20.40
CA LEU A 201 15.13 35.77 20.82
C LEU A 201 15.53 34.80 21.93
N VAL A 202 16.28 33.76 21.58
CA VAL A 202 16.95 32.92 22.57
C VAL A 202 18.28 33.58 22.94
N VAL A 203 18.41 33.95 24.21
CA VAL A 203 19.49 34.80 24.71
C VAL A 203 20.78 33.97 24.85
N THR A 204 21.50 33.74 23.77
CA THR A 204 22.85 33.15 23.81
C THR A 204 23.96 34.21 23.75
N THR A 205 23.68 35.45 23.32
CA THR A 205 24.76 36.43 23.01
C THR A 205 24.54 37.86 23.53
N MET A 206 23.42 38.19 24.19
CA MET A 206 23.20 39.55 24.71
C MET A 206 22.85 39.54 26.19
N LYS A 207 23.39 40.49 26.97
CA LYS A 207 22.94 40.80 28.35
C LYS A 207 21.52 41.39 28.28
N ALA A 208 20.54 40.52 28.06
CA ALA A 208 19.15 40.93 27.94
C ALA A 208 18.61 41.25 29.35
N PRO A 209 17.83 42.33 29.55
CA PRO A 209 17.29 42.68 30.87
C PRO A 209 16.45 41.52 31.44
N THR A 210 16.42 41.29 32.75
CA THR A 210 15.58 40.23 33.33
C THR A 210 14.10 40.48 32.99
N VAL A 211 13.42 39.47 32.44
CA VAL A 211 11.97 39.53 32.22
C VAL A 211 11.28 39.42 33.58
N THR A 212 10.42 40.39 33.91
CA THR A 212 9.57 40.37 35.11
C THR A 212 8.31 39.54 34.84
N ASN A 213 7.78 38.84 35.85
CA ASN A 213 6.55 38.02 35.75
C ASN A 213 6.60 36.84 34.77
N VAL A 214 7.76 36.18 34.62
CA VAL A 214 7.94 35.03 33.70
C VAL A 214 6.93 33.90 33.96
N VAL A 215 6.64 33.60 35.23
CA VAL A 215 5.70 32.52 35.59
C VAL A 215 4.30 32.82 35.07
N GLU A 216 3.77 34.01 35.37
CA GLU A 216 2.45 34.46 34.92
C GLU A 216 2.35 34.51 33.39
N LEU A 217 3.40 35.01 32.72
CA LEU A 217 3.46 35.05 31.25
C LEU A 217 3.46 33.64 30.65
N LYS A 218 4.18 32.68 31.26
CA LYS A 218 4.18 31.28 30.81
C LYS A 218 2.84 30.60 31.01
N GLU A 219 2.17 30.83 32.14
CA GLU A 219 0.82 30.31 32.37
C GLU A 219 -0.19 30.90 31.37
N ARG A 220 -0.13 32.20 31.12
CA ARG A 220 -0.96 32.86 30.11
C ARG A 220 -0.68 32.33 28.71
N MET A 221 0.59 32.18 28.34
CA MET A 221 1.01 31.54 27.09
C MET A 221 0.43 30.13 26.99
N GLY A 222 0.52 29.33 28.06
CA GLY A 222 -0.04 27.98 28.12
C GLY A 222 -1.55 27.93 27.89
N ARG A 223 -2.31 28.84 28.52
CA ARG A 223 -3.76 28.94 28.31
C ARG A 223 -4.09 29.29 26.85
N LEU A 224 -3.43 30.30 26.28
CA LEU A 224 -3.64 30.71 24.89
C LEU A 224 -3.21 29.62 23.90
N PHE A 225 -2.11 28.93 24.17
CA PHE A 225 -1.63 27.80 23.38
C PHE A 225 -2.69 26.69 23.29
N LYS A 226 -3.28 26.30 24.43
CA LYS A 226 -4.35 25.30 24.47
C LYS A 226 -5.59 25.75 23.70
N LYS A 227 -5.99 27.01 23.83
CA LYS A 227 -7.11 27.57 23.03
C LYS A 227 -6.82 27.49 21.53
N LEU A 228 -5.61 27.84 21.10
CA LEU A 228 -5.19 27.75 19.70
C LEU A 228 -5.17 26.30 19.20
N LEU A 229 -4.76 25.32 20.03
CA LEU A 229 -4.86 23.90 19.67
C LEU A 229 -6.31 23.47 19.44
N ASN A 230 -7.25 23.94 20.26
CA ASN A 230 -8.67 23.63 20.11
C ASN A 230 -9.29 24.29 18.86
N LEU A 231 -8.67 25.36 18.35
CA LEU A 231 -9.02 25.99 17.08
C LEU A 231 -8.35 25.34 15.86
N GLN A 232 -7.54 24.28 16.04
CA GLN A 232 -6.90 23.60 14.92
C GLN A 232 -7.95 23.06 13.95
N LEU A 233 -7.89 23.50 12.69
CA LEU A 233 -8.75 22.99 11.63
C LEU A 233 -8.36 21.55 11.25
N PRO A 234 -9.32 20.72 10.82
CA PRO A 234 -9.02 19.41 10.22
C PRO A 234 -8.08 19.55 9.02
N ASP A 235 -7.17 18.59 8.82
CA ASP A 235 -6.11 18.65 7.79
C ASP A 235 -6.62 19.02 6.40
N SER A 236 -7.76 18.44 5.98
CA SER A 236 -8.38 18.71 4.66
C SER A 236 -8.78 20.17 4.46
N ILE A 237 -9.28 20.82 5.51
CA ILE A 237 -9.67 22.24 5.49
C ILE A 237 -8.42 23.11 5.69
N GLY A 238 -7.52 22.70 6.59
CA GLY A 238 -6.32 23.43 6.95
C GLY A 238 -5.41 23.67 5.75
N LEU A 239 -5.08 22.63 4.97
CA LEU A 239 -4.21 22.75 3.79
C LEU A 239 -4.76 23.72 2.73
N GLU A 240 -6.06 23.68 2.45
CA GLU A 240 -6.70 24.58 1.48
C GLU A 240 -6.63 26.06 1.91
N ASN A 241 -6.61 26.33 3.21
CA ASN A 241 -6.70 27.68 3.77
C ASN A 241 -5.38 28.19 4.40
N SER A 242 -4.37 27.34 4.55
CA SER A 242 -3.12 27.63 5.28
C SER A 242 -2.15 28.56 4.52
N GLY A 243 -2.48 28.99 3.30
CA GLY A 243 -1.63 29.88 2.51
C GLY A 243 -0.24 29.29 2.21
N VAL A 244 -0.14 27.95 2.27
CA VAL A 244 1.05 27.18 1.89
C VAL A 244 1.35 27.44 0.42
N ASP A 245 2.64 27.57 0.09
CA ASP A 245 3.07 27.81 -1.28
C ASP A 245 2.56 26.69 -2.22
N PRO A 246 1.94 27.03 -3.37
CA PRO A 246 1.44 26.04 -4.34
C PRO A 246 2.48 25.02 -4.78
N LEU A 247 3.77 25.37 -4.76
CA LEU A 247 4.87 24.46 -5.07
C LEU A 247 4.97 23.32 -4.05
N LEU A 248 4.78 23.62 -2.74
CA LEU A 248 4.82 22.61 -1.69
C LEU A 248 3.63 21.65 -1.75
N LEU A 249 2.47 22.10 -2.24
CA LEU A 249 1.29 21.24 -2.41
C LEU A 249 1.50 20.12 -3.44
N LYS A 250 2.51 20.24 -4.31
CA LYS A 250 2.91 19.16 -5.24
C LYS A 250 3.68 18.03 -4.54
N ILE A 251 4.14 18.25 -3.31
CA ILE A 251 4.95 17.30 -2.55
C ILE A 251 4.04 16.46 -1.64
N GLY A 252 4.13 15.14 -1.78
CA GLY A 252 3.39 14.20 -0.95
C GLY A 252 3.79 14.30 0.52
N GLY A 253 2.82 14.18 1.43
CA GLY A 253 3.07 14.17 2.88
C GLY A 253 3.13 15.55 3.55
N ILE A 254 2.96 16.65 2.81
CA ILE A 254 2.81 17.98 3.40
C ILE A 254 1.48 18.05 4.19
N LYS A 255 1.56 18.48 5.45
CA LYS A 255 0.43 18.65 6.37
C LYS A 255 0.43 20.07 6.93
N PRO A 256 -0.72 20.62 7.39
CA PRO A 256 -0.72 21.91 8.06
C PRO A 256 0.08 21.83 9.37
N LEU A 257 0.70 22.93 9.78
CA LEU A 257 1.37 23.03 11.09
C LEU A 257 0.33 23.15 12.20
N LEU A 258 0.73 22.80 13.43
CA LEU A 258 -0.07 23.16 14.59
C LEU A 258 -0.17 24.70 14.68
N LEU A 259 -1.39 25.21 14.74
CA LEU A 259 -1.71 26.63 14.73
C LEU A 259 -0.88 27.45 15.73
N PRO A 260 -0.73 27.08 17.01
CA PRO A 260 0.10 27.87 17.91
C PRO A 260 1.59 27.88 17.52
N LEU A 261 2.10 26.78 16.96
CA LEU A 261 3.49 26.72 16.47
C LEU A 261 3.66 27.52 15.18
N GLU A 262 2.65 27.53 14.30
CA GLU A 262 2.62 28.40 13.12
C GLU A 262 2.71 29.89 13.53
N LEU A 263 1.96 30.30 14.55
CA LEU A 263 2.05 31.66 15.11
C LEU A 263 3.44 31.94 15.70
N MET A 264 4.03 30.98 16.42
CA MET A 264 5.40 31.09 16.94
C MET A 264 6.46 31.20 15.83
N LEU A 265 6.21 30.61 14.66
CA LEU A 265 7.11 30.69 13.50
C LEU A 265 7.03 32.03 12.75
N LYS A 266 5.91 32.76 12.82
CA LYS A 266 5.72 34.06 12.15
C LYS A 266 6.90 35.03 12.29
N PRO A 267 7.44 35.32 13.49
CA PRO A 267 8.57 36.24 13.63
C PRO A 267 9.86 35.72 12.97
N LEU A 268 10.09 34.40 12.99
CA LEU A 268 11.22 33.77 12.29
C LEU A 268 11.04 33.84 10.77
N LYS A 269 9.83 33.55 10.26
CA LYS A 269 9.50 33.69 8.84
C LYS A 269 9.65 35.13 8.35
N LYS A 270 9.24 36.12 9.16
CA LYS A 270 9.43 37.55 8.86
C LYS A 270 10.91 37.91 8.80
N ARG A 271 11.72 37.44 9.77
CA ARG A 271 13.17 37.66 9.77
C ARG A 271 13.84 37.00 8.57
N PHE A 272 13.48 35.76 8.25
CA PHE A 272 13.97 35.05 7.08
C PHE A 272 13.67 35.82 5.79
N ARG A 273 12.40 36.24 5.61
CA ARG A 273 11.99 37.06 4.46
C ARG A 273 12.74 38.38 4.35
N TYR A 274 13.00 39.05 5.47
CA TYR A 274 13.75 40.30 5.47
C TYR A 274 15.19 40.15 4.98
N HIS A 275 15.87 39.06 5.33
CA HIS A 275 17.29 38.86 5.00
C HIS A 275 17.50 38.15 3.66
N PHE A 276 16.65 37.18 3.33
CA PHE A 276 16.88 36.25 2.22
C PHE A 276 15.88 36.43 1.07
N TYR A 277 15.14 37.53 1.06
CA TYR A 277 14.36 37.98 -0.09
C TYR A 277 14.62 39.47 -0.37
N GLY A 278 14.29 39.90 -1.59
CA GLY A 278 14.47 41.29 -2.03
C GLY A 278 15.93 41.64 -2.33
N GLN A 279 16.31 42.89 -2.07
CA GLN A 279 17.56 43.51 -2.54
C GLN A 279 18.69 43.52 -1.51
N LYS A 280 18.59 42.73 -0.43
CA LYS A 280 19.65 42.66 0.59
C LYS A 280 20.83 41.87 0.03
N GLN A 281 22.05 42.28 0.40
CA GLN A 281 23.26 41.53 0.06
C GLN A 281 23.23 40.09 0.58
N THR A 282 22.54 39.84 1.70
CA THR A 282 22.33 38.51 2.27
C THR A 282 21.44 37.60 1.41
N ASN A 283 20.68 38.15 0.46
CA ASN A 283 19.97 37.37 -0.55
C ASN A 283 20.88 37.19 -1.77
N SER A 284 21.80 36.23 -1.68
CA SER A 284 22.72 35.86 -2.76
C SER A 284 22.46 34.42 -3.18
N LEU A 285 22.27 34.22 -4.49
CA LEU A 285 22.08 32.89 -5.09
C LEU A 285 23.35 32.03 -5.01
N ASP A 286 24.52 32.68 -4.99
CA ASP A 286 25.83 32.02 -4.90
C ASP A 286 26.15 31.53 -3.47
N LYS A 287 25.36 31.98 -2.48
CA LYS A 287 25.59 31.73 -1.05
C LYS A 287 24.38 31.14 -0.33
N PRO A 288 23.85 29.99 -0.78
CA PRO A 288 22.72 29.34 -0.11
C PRO A 288 23.05 28.89 1.31
N GLU A 289 24.34 28.64 1.62
CA GLU A 289 24.80 28.26 2.95
C GLU A 289 24.40 29.28 4.03
N TRP A 290 24.20 30.56 3.68
CA TRP A 290 23.83 31.61 4.63
C TRP A 290 22.44 31.40 5.24
N TYR A 291 21.43 31.12 4.40
CA TYR A 291 20.09 30.90 4.91
C TYR A 291 19.93 29.50 5.53
N LEU A 292 20.64 28.51 5.00
CA LEU A 292 20.65 27.14 5.53
C LEU A 292 21.26 27.11 6.94
N THR A 293 22.46 27.69 7.12
CA THR A 293 23.11 27.81 8.43
C THR A 293 22.28 28.60 9.42
N GLN A 294 21.62 29.67 8.96
CA GLN A 294 20.74 30.46 9.82
C GLN A 294 19.56 29.63 10.35
N VAL A 295 18.97 28.78 9.52
CA VAL A 295 17.87 27.89 9.93
C VAL A 295 18.37 26.80 10.86
N LEU A 296 19.54 26.20 10.60
CA LEU A 296 20.17 25.23 11.53
C LEU A 296 20.41 25.85 12.90
N SER A 297 20.92 27.09 12.95
CA SER A 297 21.06 27.83 14.21
C SER A 297 19.71 28.00 14.91
N TRP A 298 18.64 28.33 14.19
CA TRP A 298 17.32 28.44 14.81
C TRP A 298 16.80 27.10 15.34
N ILE A 299 17.00 25.99 14.63
CA ILE A 299 16.60 24.66 15.12
C ILE A 299 17.32 24.38 16.45
N ARG A 300 18.65 24.57 16.49
CA ARG A 300 19.47 24.37 17.69
C ARG A 300 19.05 25.28 18.83
N ASP A 301 19.01 26.58 18.60
CA ASP A 301 18.90 27.58 19.65
C ASP A 301 17.51 27.56 20.31
N HIS A 302 16.45 27.14 19.61
CA HIS A 302 15.09 27.10 20.16
C HIS A 302 14.72 25.76 20.82
N SER A 303 15.55 24.72 20.69
CA SER A 303 15.25 23.37 21.19
C SER A 303 14.86 23.34 22.67
N ASP A 304 15.70 23.94 23.52
CA ASP A 304 15.49 23.99 24.97
C ASP A 304 14.17 24.67 25.37
N PHE A 305 13.78 25.73 24.64
CA PHE A 305 12.53 26.42 24.93
C PHE A 305 11.33 25.53 24.62
N LEU A 306 11.36 24.83 23.48
CA LEU A 306 10.27 23.94 23.07
C LEU A 306 10.11 22.78 24.04
N GLU A 307 11.20 22.12 24.41
CA GLU A 307 11.19 20.98 25.33
C GLU A 307 10.67 21.35 26.72
N ARG A 308 11.10 22.51 27.27
CA ARG A 308 10.74 22.90 28.63
C ARG A 308 9.40 23.60 28.76
N ASN A 309 8.92 24.27 27.70
CA ASN A 309 7.74 25.14 27.81
C ASN A 309 6.60 24.73 26.88
N ILE A 310 6.86 24.08 25.74
CA ILE A 310 5.82 23.73 24.76
C ILE A 310 5.46 22.24 24.82
N GLN A 311 6.44 21.34 24.93
CA GLN A 311 6.15 19.90 25.01
C GLN A 311 5.20 19.54 26.16
N PRO A 312 5.35 20.08 27.39
CA PRO A 312 4.40 19.79 28.48
C PRO A 312 2.97 20.23 28.15
N LEU A 313 2.80 21.33 27.41
CA LEU A 313 1.48 21.82 27.00
C LEU A 313 0.82 20.87 26.00
N LEU A 314 1.59 20.29 25.06
CA LEU A 314 1.09 19.28 24.14
C LEU A 314 0.70 18.00 24.89
N ASP A 315 1.52 17.57 25.84
CA ASP A 315 1.30 16.37 26.63
C ASP A 315 0.03 16.48 27.49
N GLU A 316 -0.19 17.65 28.13
CA GLU A 316 -1.40 17.97 28.91
C GLU A 316 -2.66 18.06 28.03
N SER A 317 -2.51 18.46 26.78
CA SER A 317 -3.61 18.51 25.79
C SER A 317 -3.86 17.16 25.10
N GLY A 318 -3.20 16.08 25.53
CA GLY A 318 -3.40 14.74 24.99
C GLY A 318 -2.73 14.47 23.64
N ARG A 319 -1.78 15.32 23.22
CA ARG A 319 -1.01 15.23 21.95
C ARG A 319 0.41 14.68 22.16
N LYS A 320 0.53 13.57 22.90
CA LYS A 320 1.83 12.99 23.29
C LYS A 320 2.62 12.38 22.12
N ASP A 321 1.93 12.11 21.01
CA ASP A 321 2.50 11.62 19.77
C ASP A 321 3.27 12.70 18.99
N ILE A 322 3.03 13.99 19.31
CA ILE A 322 3.63 15.12 18.61
C ILE A 322 4.81 15.68 19.41
N CYS A 323 5.97 15.73 18.77
CA CYS A 323 7.15 16.38 19.31
C CYS A 323 7.20 17.86 18.88
N ALA A 324 7.19 18.78 19.85
CA ALA A 324 7.23 20.23 19.61
C ALA A 324 8.46 20.66 18.80
N ARG A 325 9.62 20.06 19.09
CA ARG A 325 10.88 20.28 18.38
C ARG A 325 10.78 19.89 16.91
N THR A 326 10.20 18.73 16.64
CA THR A 326 9.99 18.25 15.27
C THR A 326 9.02 19.13 14.51
N GLU A 327 7.92 19.58 15.13
CA GLU A 327 6.95 20.47 14.47
C GLU A 327 7.53 21.86 14.15
N LEU A 328 8.31 22.47 15.06
CA LEU A 328 9.00 23.72 14.74
C LEU A 328 10.01 23.51 13.61
N THR A 329 10.78 22.41 13.67
CA THR A 329 11.76 22.05 12.63
C THR A 329 11.07 21.87 11.28
N ARG A 330 9.92 21.21 11.24
CA ARG A 330 9.11 21.03 10.03
C ARG A 330 8.74 22.38 9.40
N GLY A 331 8.26 23.33 10.20
CA GLY A 331 7.93 24.67 9.70
C GLY A 331 9.15 25.46 9.23
N LEU A 332 10.31 25.30 9.86
CA LEU A 332 11.57 25.91 9.41
C LEU A 332 12.08 25.30 8.10
N VAL A 333 11.99 23.97 7.96
CA VAL A 333 12.30 23.25 6.70
C VAL A 333 11.37 23.70 5.59
N MET A 334 10.08 23.88 5.86
CA MET A 334 9.12 24.43 4.87
C MET A 334 9.52 25.83 4.38
N ILE A 335 10.03 26.71 5.26
CA ILE A 335 10.55 28.03 4.85
C ILE A 335 11.74 27.89 3.90
N VAL A 336 12.64 26.94 4.16
CA VAL A 336 13.77 26.64 3.27
C VAL A 336 13.30 26.08 1.93
N MET A 337 12.32 25.16 1.94
CA MET A 337 11.72 24.61 0.73
C MET A 337 11.08 25.71 -0.13
N GLU A 338 10.33 26.64 0.46
CA GLU A 338 9.78 27.82 -0.23
C GLU A 338 10.89 28.65 -0.88
N LYS A 339 12.02 28.85 -0.19
CA LYS A 339 13.16 29.63 -0.69
C LYS A 339 13.87 28.94 -1.84
N ILE A 340 14.17 27.64 -1.72
CA ILE A 340 14.79 26.86 -2.80
C ILE A 340 13.87 26.89 -4.04
N GLY A 341 12.57 26.65 -3.86
CA GLY A 341 11.60 26.71 -4.95
C GLY A 341 11.56 28.07 -5.66
N HIS A 342 11.73 29.17 -4.92
CA HIS A 342 11.82 30.51 -5.47
C HIS A 342 13.13 30.79 -6.25
N ASP A 343 14.24 30.20 -5.81
CA ASP A 343 15.56 30.48 -6.37
C ASP A 343 15.90 29.58 -7.58
N LEU A 344 15.36 28.36 -7.62
CA LEU A 344 15.60 27.40 -8.70
C LEU A 344 15.37 27.97 -10.13
N PRO A 345 14.27 28.72 -10.42
CA PRO A 345 14.06 29.31 -11.74
C PRO A 345 15.15 30.31 -12.16
N GLN A 346 15.84 30.94 -11.22
CA GLN A 346 16.92 31.90 -11.49
C GLN A 346 18.26 31.21 -11.77
N LEU A 347 18.42 29.98 -11.31
CA LEU A 347 19.63 29.17 -11.45
C LEU A 347 19.65 28.29 -12.72
N VAL A 348 18.61 28.37 -13.57
CA VAL A 348 18.46 27.50 -14.74
C VAL A 348 19.65 27.57 -15.71
N PHE A 349 20.29 28.75 -15.82
CA PHE A 349 21.39 28.99 -16.76
C PHE A 349 22.78 28.95 -16.14
N ASP A 350 22.89 28.83 -14.81
CA ASP A 350 24.16 28.79 -14.09
C ASP A 350 24.39 27.42 -13.45
N ASP A 351 25.09 26.55 -14.16
CA ASP A 351 25.37 25.18 -13.71
C ASP A 351 26.23 25.16 -12.43
N ALA A 352 27.14 26.12 -12.23
CA ALA A 352 28.04 26.14 -11.09
C ALA A 352 27.28 26.49 -9.80
N SER A 353 26.48 27.56 -9.84
CA SER A 353 25.66 27.96 -8.70
C SER A 353 24.55 26.95 -8.39
N PHE A 354 23.98 26.32 -9.43
CA PHE A 354 23.01 25.24 -9.25
C PHE A 354 23.63 24.01 -8.57
N SER A 355 24.84 23.61 -8.98
CA SER A 355 25.58 22.51 -8.34
C SER A 355 25.90 22.83 -6.87
N HIS A 356 26.39 24.04 -6.60
CA HIS A 356 26.68 24.50 -5.24
C HIS A 356 25.42 24.47 -4.35
N LEU A 357 24.27 24.93 -4.87
CA LEU A 357 23.00 24.83 -4.17
C LEU A 357 22.65 23.37 -3.82
N ILE A 358 22.79 22.43 -4.76
CA ILE A 358 22.49 21.02 -4.49
C ILE A 358 23.38 20.48 -3.38
N ASP A 359 24.68 20.77 -3.42
CA ASP A 359 25.64 20.29 -2.43
C ASP A 359 25.28 20.80 -1.02
N GLU A 360 24.99 22.09 -0.91
CA GLU A 360 24.57 22.71 0.34
C GLU A 360 23.22 22.17 0.84
N VAL A 361 22.27 21.89 -0.06
CA VAL A 361 20.98 21.29 0.32
C VAL A 361 21.14 19.83 0.78
N LEU A 362 22.02 19.05 0.13
CA LEU A 362 22.34 17.68 0.55
C LEU A 362 23.00 17.66 1.94
N LEU A 363 23.87 18.63 2.23
CA LEU A 363 24.50 18.79 3.55
C LEU A 363 23.46 19.20 4.60
N PHE A 364 22.63 20.20 4.29
CA PHE A 364 21.57 20.66 5.19
C PHE A 364 20.57 19.55 5.54
N ASP A 365 20.05 18.82 4.54
CA ASP A 365 19.07 17.74 4.78
C ASP A 365 19.69 16.62 5.63
N SER A 366 20.95 16.27 5.37
CA SER A 366 21.72 15.32 6.19
C SER A 366 21.84 15.80 7.64
N GLU A 367 22.20 17.06 7.88
CA GLU A 367 22.34 17.60 9.23
C GLU A 367 21.01 17.64 9.97
N VAL A 368 19.93 18.06 9.31
CA VAL A 368 18.58 18.09 9.88
C VAL A 368 18.12 16.69 10.30
N ARG A 369 18.36 15.68 9.47
CA ARG A 369 17.96 14.29 9.76
C ARG A 369 18.85 13.60 10.79
N ASN A 370 20.18 13.74 10.66
CA ASN A 370 21.13 13.00 11.49
C ASN A 370 21.39 13.67 12.85
N THR A 371 21.56 15.00 12.87
CA THR A 371 21.89 15.75 14.10
C THR A 371 20.63 16.10 14.88
N TYR A 372 19.57 16.55 14.19
CA TYR A 372 18.33 16.99 14.84
C TYR A 372 17.23 15.92 14.81
N SER A 373 17.52 14.70 14.34
CA SER A 373 16.59 13.56 14.32
C SER A 373 15.26 13.85 13.61
N TYR A 374 15.29 14.67 12.55
CA TYR A 374 14.10 14.95 11.75
C TYR A 374 13.63 13.67 11.01
N PRO A 375 12.38 13.23 11.22
CA PRO A 375 11.92 11.95 10.69
C PRO A 375 12.01 11.82 9.16
N PRO A 376 12.47 10.66 8.63
CA PRO A 376 12.56 10.41 7.19
C PRO A 376 11.21 10.43 6.47
N ILE A 377 10.11 10.16 7.19
CA ILE A 377 8.74 10.17 6.65
C ILE A 377 8.22 11.58 6.35
N LEU A 378 8.82 12.61 6.96
CA LEU A 378 8.39 13.99 6.76
C LEU A 378 9.13 14.60 5.55
N PRO A 379 8.43 15.43 4.76
CA PRO A 379 9.04 16.14 3.63
C PRO A 379 10.24 16.98 4.08
N GLY A 380 11.28 16.98 3.25
CA GLY A 380 12.53 17.72 3.41
C GLY A 380 12.88 18.53 2.16
N CYS A 381 14.04 19.18 2.20
CA CYS A 381 14.45 20.06 1.11
C CYS A 381 14.77 19.30 -0.19
N LEU A 382 15.15 18.03 -0.09
CA LEU A 382 15.40 17.17 -1.25
C LEU A 382 14.14 16.87 -2.08
N ASP A 383 12.95 16.92 -1.47
CA ASP A 383 11.69 16.73 -2.21
C ASP A 383 11.47 17.82 -3.27
N ILE A 384 11.98 19.02 -3.04
CA ILE A 384 11.93 20.14 -4.01
C ILE A 384 12.80 19.82 -5.23
N LEU A 385 13.98 19.24 -5.01
CA LEU A 385 14.90 18.84 -6.08
C LEU A 385 14.40 17.62 -6.86
N CYS A 386 13.46 16.86 -6.30
CA CYS A 386 12.77 15.77 -6.98
C CYS A 386 11.59 16.22 -7.85
N LEU A 387 11.22 17.51 -7.83
CA LEU A 387 10.21 18.04 -8.75
C LEU A 387 10.71 17.94 -10.21
N PRO A 388 9.82 17.72 -11.20
CA PRO A 388 10.22 17.38 -12.56
C PRO A 388 11.20 18.36 -13.22
N GLU A 389 10.96 19.67 -13.09
CA GLU A 389 11.83 20.68 -13.72
C GLU A 389 13.23 20.70 -13.07
N ALA A 390 13.29 20.67 -11.74
CA ALA A 390 14.54 20.69 -10.98
C ALA A 390 15.36 19.41 -11.19
N LEU A 391 14.70 18.25 -11.13
CA LEU A 391 15.33 16.95 -11.31
C LEU A 391 15.90 16.79 -12.72
N THR A 392 15.16 17.21 -13.74
CA THR A 392 15.62 17.16 -15.14
C THR A 392 16.87 18.02 -15.32
N LYS A 393 16.87 19.24 -14.78
CA LYS A 393 18.04 20.12 -14.83
C LYS A 393 19.23 19.50 -14.11
N TRP A 394 19.02 18.90 -12.94
CA TRP A 394 20.08 18.21 -12.20
C TRP A 394 20.67 17.05 -12.98
N LEU A 395 19.84 16.15 -13.54
CA LEU A 395 20.33 15.02 -14.36
C LEU A 395 21.17 15.50 -15.55
N LEU A 396 20.73 16.54 -16.26
CA LEU A 396 21.47 17.10 -17.40
C LEU A 396 22.81 17.72 -16.99
N MET A 397 22.82 18.47 -15.88
CA MET A 397 24.04 19.06 -15.33
C MET A 397 25.02 17.98 -14.85
N GLU A 398 24.53 16.99 -14.10
CA GLU A 398 25.34 15.89 -13.58
C GLU A 398 25.95 15.08 -14.73
N LYS A 399 25.18 14.80 -15.79
CA LYS A 399 25.66 14.16 -17.02
C LYS A 399 26.77 14.96 -17.68
N LYS A 400 26.57 16.28 -17.85
CA LYS A 400 27.54 17.17 -18.49
C LYS A 400 28.87 17.17 -17.72
N PHE A 401 28.84 17.31 -16.40
CA PHE A 401 30.04 17.30 -15.57
C PHE A 401 30.72 15.93 -15.54
N ALA A 402 29.95 14.85 -15.48
CA ALA A 402 30.49 13.50 -15.55
C ALA A 402 31.23 13.24 -16.87
N LEU A 403 30.64 13.60 -18.02
CA LEU A 403 31.27 13.45 -19.33
C LEU A 403 32.56 14.28 -19.47
N GLN A 404 32.55 15.52 -18.96
CA GLN A 404 33.76 16.36 -18.94
C GLN A 404 34.86 15.75 -18.07
N LYS A 405 34.50 15.17 -16.92
CA LYS A 405 35.45 14.51 -16.04
C LYS A 405 36.03 13.24 -16.67
N ILE A 406 35.20 12.45 -17.36
CA ILE A 406 35.64 11.26 -18.12
C ILE A 406 36.65 11.66 -19.21
N GLU A 407 36.37 12.73 -19.95
CA GLU A 407 37.26 13.22 -20.99
C GLU A 407 38.61 13.68 -20.40
N GLN A 408 38.60 14.47 -19.32
CA GLN A 408 39.81 14.90 -18.63
C GLN A 408 40.65 13.71 -18.12
N MET A 409 40.00 12.68 -17.56
CA MET A 409 40.66 11.47 -17.07
C MET A 409 41.35 10.71 -18.21
N LEU A 410 40.71 10.54 -19.36
CA LEU A 410 41.28 9.82 -20.50
C LEU A 410 42.40 10.60 -21.21
N GLN A 411 42.37 11.94 -21.14
CA GLN A 411 43.44 12.81 -21.67
C GLN A 411 44.68 12.85 -20.78
N SER A 412 44.61 12.35 -19.54
CA SER A 412 45.77 12.33 -18.63
C SER A 412 46.89 11.43 -19.18
N PRO A 413 48.17 11.85 -19.16
CA PRO A 413 49.27 11.04 -19.66
C PRO A 413 49.50 9.75 -18.86
N SER A 414 49.09 9.73 -17.59
CA SER A 414 49.20 8.58 -16.69
C SER A 414 47.98 7.65 -16.74
N CYS A 415 46.93 7.96 -17.52
CA CYS A 415 45.63 7.32 -17.43
C CYS A 415 45.65 5.78 -17.57
N TRP A 416 46.56 5.23 -18.37
CA TRP A 416 46.73 3.78 -18.60
C TRP A 416 47.78 3.11 -17.69
N HIS A 417 48.28 3.82 -16.68
CA HIS A 417 49.23 3.30 -15.70
C HIS A 417 48.47 2.93 -14.42
N SER A 418 48.81 1.79 -13.80
CA SER A 418 48.34 1.49 -12.45
C SER A 418 48.96 2.48 -11.46
N GLN A 419 48.14 2.99 -10.54
CA GLN A 419 48.56 3.96 -9.53
C GLN A 419 49.56 3.35 -8.53
N TYR A 420 49.54 2.03 -8.33
CA TYR A 420 50.30 1.31 -7.30
C TYR A 420 51.39 0.38 -7.86
N LYS A 421 51.96 0.71 -9.03
CA LYS A 421 52.99 -0.12 -9.71
C LYS A 421 54.15 -0.59 -8.82
N ASP A 422 54.48 0.16 -7.78
CA ASP A 422 55.63 -0.10 -6.90
C ASP A 422 55.27 -0.82 -5.58
N ILE A 423 53.99 -1.15 -5.35
CA ILE A 423 53.52 -1.83 -4.14
C ILE A 423 52.72 -3.09 -4.53
N ALA A 424 53.44 -4.20 -4.71
CA ALA A 424 52.89 -5.46 -5.23
C ALA A 424 51.77 -6.08 -4.38
N ASP A 425 51.65 -5.71 -3.10
CA ASP A 425 50.68 -6.28 -2.16
C ASP A 425 49.35 -5.50 -2.07
N LEU A 426 49.19 -4.39 -2.81
CA LEU A 426 47.99 -3.51 -2.74
C LEU A 426 47.03 -3.60 -3.93
N ASP A 427 47.49 -4.03 -5.11
CA ASP A 427 46.69 -4.04 -6.35
C ASP A 427 46.99 -5.31 -7.16
N GLU A 428 46.30 -6.41 -6.83
CA GLU A 428 46.42 -7.70 -7.53
C GLU A 428 46.00 -7.60 -9.01
N VAL A 429 45.04 -6.71 -9.32
CA VAL A 429 44.44 -6.54 -10.65
C VAL A 429 45.25 -5.58 -11.53
N ARG A 430 46.09 -4.72 -10.93
CA ARG A 430 46.83 -3.65 -11.62
C ARG A 430 45.89 -2.76 -12.44
N ALA A 431 44.82 -2.30 -11.81
CA ALA A 431 43.82 -1.45 -12.44
C ALA A 431 44.45 -0.11 -12.87
N PRO A 432 44.14 0.40 -14.08
CA PRO A 432 44.67 1.69 -14.51
C PRO A 432 43.95 2.85 -13.80
N GLU A 433 44.66 3.98 -13.62
CA GLU A 433 44.16 5.20 -12.97
C GLU A 433 42.80 5.67 -13.53
N CYS A 434 42.59 5.54 -14.85
CA CYS A 434 41.33 5.94 -15.48
C CYS A 434 40.12 5.14 -14.99
N ALA A 435 40.28 3.85 -14.71
CA ALA A 435 39.19 2.98 -14.27
C ALA A 435 38.83 3.25 -12.80
N GLU A 436 39.82 3.43 -11.93
CA GLU A 436 39.59 3.79 -10.52
C GLU A 436 38.95 5.18 -10.38
N SER A 437 39.45 6.15 -11.15
CA SER A 437 38.90 7.52 -11.18
C SER A 437 37.45 7.52 -11.68
N PHE A 438 37.15 6.70 -12.69
CA PHE A 438 35.79 6.54 -13.20
C PHE A 438 34.86 5.90 -12.17
N MET A 439 35.27 4.83 -11.49
CA MET A 439 34.45 4.22 -10.44
C MET A 439 34.25 5.15 -9.23
N THR A 440 35.25 5.98 -8.90
CA THR A 440 35.13 7.02 -7.87
C THR A 440 34.10 8.09 -8.26
N LEU A 441 34.09 8.51 -9.53
CA LEU A 441 33.07 9.43 -10.07
C LEU A 441 31.66 8.81 -9.93
N LEU A 442 31.47 7.56 -10.35
CA LEU A 442 30.18 6.87 -10.22
C LEU A 442 29.76 6.69 -8.76
N HIS A 443 30.71 6.43 -7.86
CA HIS A 443 30.44 6.35 -6.43
C HIS A 443 29.95 7.69 -5.87
N THR A 444 30.58 8.79 -6.28
CA THR A 444 30.17 10.15 -5.90
C THR A 444 28.75 10.46 -6.37
N ILE A 445 28.41 10.11 -7.61
CA ILE A 445 27.05 10.24 -8.14
C ILE A 445 26.08 9.38 -7.32
N THR A 446 26.46 8.13 -7.02
CA THR A 446 25.66 7.18 -6.22
C THR A 446 25.34 7.72 -4.84
N ASP A 447 26.32 8.30 -4.16
CA ASP A 447 26.13 8.86 -2.82
C ASP A 447 25.16 10.05 -2.81
N ARG A 448 25.20 10.88 -3.87
CA ARG A 448 24.25 12.00 -4.04
C ARG A 448 22.82 11.51 -4.18
N TYR A 449 22.53 10.63 -5.15
CA TYR A 449 21.14 10.24 -5.43
C TYR A 449 20.58 9.20 -4.45
N ARG A 450 21.43 8.45 -3.74
CA ARG A 450 21.01 7.51 -2.68
C ARG A 450 20.17 8.19 -1.60
N ARG A 451 20.49 9.46 -1.31
CA ARG A 451 19.85 10.29 -0.27
C ARG A 451 18.47 10.81 -0.67
N LEU A 452 18.09 10.71 -1.95
CA LEU A 452 16.81 11.24 -2.42
C LEU A 452 15.61 10.55 -1.73
N PRO A 453 14.52 11.27 -1.46
CA PRO A 453 13.33 10.69 -0.86
C PRO A 453 12.49 9.90 -1.88
N VAL A 454 12.51 10.31 -3.15
CA VAL A 454 11.65 9.73 -4.20
C VAL A 454 12.36 8.61 -4.98
N SER A 455 11.79 7.40 -4.95
CA SER A 455 12.34 6.24 -5.66
C SER A 455 12.43 6.44 -7.18
N ASP A 456 11.45 7.10 -7.80
CA ASP A 456 11.48 7.40 -9.24
C ASP A 456 12.63 8.34 -9.62
N ALA A 457 13.03 9.25 -8.73
CA ALA A 457 14.19 10.11 -8.96
C ALA A 457 15.49 9.28 -8.90
N LYS A 458 15.59 8.34 -7.96
CA LYS A 458 16.73 7.40 -7.88
C LYS A 458 16.86 6.54 -9.13
N LEU A 459 15.74 6.05 -9.67
CA LEU A 459 15.74 5.26 -10.91
C LEU A 459 16.21 6.06 -12.12
N GLN A 460 15.88 7.36 -12.20
CA GLN A 460 16.39 8.22 -13.27
C GLN A 460 17.91 8.44 -13.17
N PHE A 461 18.44 8.64 -11.97
CA PHE A 461 19.89 8.71 -11.75
C PHE A 461 20.60 7.38 -12.01
N LEU A 462 19.98 6.26 -11.66
CA LEU A 462 20.49 4.93 -12.04
C LEU A 462 20.55 4.78 -13.57
N GLY A 463 19.54 5.27 -14.29
CA GLY A 463 19.55 5.33 -15.76
C GLY A 463 20.74 6.14 -16.30
N LEU A 464 21.01 7.31 -15.72
CA LEU A 464 22.19 8.11 -16.05
C LEU A 464 23.50 7.36 -15.75
N GLN A 465 23.59 6.69 -14.61
CA GLN A 465 24.76 5.91 -14.22
C GLN A 465 25.05 4.76 -15.21
N LEU A 466 24.02 4.06 -15.68
CA LEU A 466 24.12 3.04 -16.72
C LEU A 466 24.55 3.63 -18.06
N GLU A 467 24.03 4.81 -18.42
CA GLU A 467 24.45 5.52 -19.63
C GLU A 467 25.94 5.89 -19.60
N LEU A 468 26.43 6.38 -18.45
CA LEU A 468 27.86 6.72 -18.28
C LEU A 468 28.76 5.49 -18.34
N LEU A 469 28.32 4.35 -17.78
CA LEU A 469 29.03 3.08 -17.89
C LEU A 469 29.16 2.63 -19.35
N GLU A 470 28.09 2.73 -20.12
CA GLU A 470 28.08 2.36 -21.54
C GLU A 470 28.95 3.32 -22.37
N ASP A 471 28.90 4.62 -22.13
CA ASP A 471 29.79 5.60 -22.80
C ASP A 471 31.27 5.29 -22.51
N PHE A 472 31.60 5.01 -21.24
CA PHE A 472 32.96 4.64 -20.87
C PHE A 472 33.40 3.34 -21.54
N ARG A 473 32.54 2.31 -21.55
CA ARG A 473 32.80 1.03 -22.24
C ARG A 473 33.09 1.25 -23.72
N MET A 474 32.29 2.07 -24.41
CA MET A 474 32.49 2.37 -25.84
C MET A 474 33.82 3.07 -26.10
N ARG A 475 34.26 3.96 -25.19
CA ARG A 475 35.60 4.58 -25.27
C ARG A 475 36.71 3.56 -25.04
N LEU A 476 36.56 2.62 -24.10
CA LEU A 476 37.52 1.53 -23.92
C LEU A 476 37.61 0.64 -25.17
N VAL A 477 36.48 0.34 -25.82
CA VAL A 477 36.46 -0.42 -27.08
C VAL A 477 37.20 0.32 -28.19
N GLN A 478 37.06 1.65 -28.28
CA GLN A 478 37.81 2.48 -29.23
C GLN A 478 39.33 2.35 -29.00
N VAL A 479 39.79 2.53 -27.76
CA VAL A 479 41.20 2.44 -27.39
C VAL A 479 41.75 1.03 -27.62
N MET A 480 40.98 0.00 -27.28
CA MET A 480 41.32 -1.40 -27.55
C MET A 480 41.54 -1.65 -29.04
N LYS A 481 40.65 -1.13 -29.91
CA LYS A 481 40.76 -1.28 -31.36
C LYS A 481 42.02 -0.59 -31.90
N GLU A 482 42.35 0.59 -31.40
CA GLU A 482 43.58 1.30 -31.76
C GLU A 482 44.85 0.53 -31.34
N ALA A 483 44.81 -0.12 -30.17
CA ALA A 483 45.91 -0.94 -29.65
C ALA A 483 45.94 -2.39 -30.21
N SER A 484 45.00 -2.77 -31.08
CA SER A 484 44.85 -4.16 -31.56
C SER A 484 46.03 -4.69 -32.38
N SER A 485 46.89 -3.81 -32.90
CA SER A 485 48.13 -4.20 -33.58
C SER A 485 49.15 -4.88 -32.66
N ALA A 486 49.06 -4.63 -31.34
CA ALA A 486 49.88 -5.26 -30.32
C ALA A 486 49.00 -5.75 -29.14
N PRO A 487 48.34 -6.92 -29.28
CA PRO A 487 47.42 -7.49 -28.26
C PRO A 487 48.07 -7.87 -26.92
N THR A 488 49.39 -7.75 -26.81
CA THR A 488 50.17 -7.94 -25.58
C THR A 488 50.90 -6.66 -25.14
N GLY A 489 50.60 -5.54 -25.80
CA GLY A 489 51.15 -4.24 -25.48
C GLY A 489 50.58 -3.65 -24.19
N PRO A 490 51.27 -2.68 -23.57
CA PRO A 490 50.92 -2.15 -22.26
C PRO A 490 49.52 -1.52 -22.21
N VAL A 491 49.11 -0.82 -23.29
CA VAL A 491 47.79 -0.18 -23.37
C VAL A 491 46.67 -1.23 -23.51
N TYR A 492 46.88 -2.27 -24.32
CA TYR A 492 45.90 -3.35 -24.48
C TYR A 492 45.66 -4.09 -23.17
N CYS A 493 46.74 -4.43 -22.45
CA CYS A 493 46.65 -5.04 -21.12
C CYS A 493 46.03 -4.10 -20.08
N ALA A 494 46.34 -2.80 -20.12
CA ALA A 494 45.72 -1.82 -19.21
C ALA A 494 44.20 -1.72 -19.43
N VAL A 495 43.74 -1.73 -20.69
CA VAL A 495 42.29 -1.77 -21.00
C VAL A 495 41.66 -3.08 -20.52
N LEU A 496 42.35 -4.22 -20.69
CA LEU A 496 41.86 -5.50 -20.17
C LEU A 496 41.68 -5.45 -18.64
N ASN A 497 42.68 -4.94 -17.92
CA ASN A 497 42.61 -4.78 -16.48
C ASN A 497 41.51 -3.81 -16.04
N ALA A 498 41.28 -2.72 -16.79
CA ALA A 498 40.17 -1.80 -16.54
C ALA A 498 38.81 -2.50 -16.64
N VAL A 499 38.60 -3.27 -17.70
CA VAL A 499 37.36 -4.02 -17.94
C VAL A 499 37.12 -5.05 -16.84
N HIS A 500 38.16 -5.81 -16.48
CA HIS A 500 38.09 -6.80 -15.40
C HIS A 500 37.74 -6.15 -14.05
N TYR A 501 38.46 -5.08 -13.70
CA TYR A 501 38.24 -4.32 -12.47
C TYR A 501 36.81 -3.77 -12.38
N ILE A 502 36.32 -3.12 -13.44
CA ILE A 502 34.96 -2.57 -13.47
C ILE A 502 33.92 -3.69 -13.32
N SER A 503 34.10 -4.82 -14.01
CA SER A 503 33.20 -5.97 -13.90
C SER A 503 33.12 -6.50 -12.47
N GLN A 504 34.26 -6.60 -11.78
CA GLN A 504 34.30 -7.03 -10.39
C GLN A 504 33.58 -6.03 -9.47
N VAL A 505 33.85 -4.73 -9.59
CA VAL A 505 33.20 -3.70 -8.76
C VAL A 505 31.69 -3.66 -9.02
N LEU A 506 31.22 -3.84 -10.26
CA LEU A 506 29.79 -3.90 -10.57
C LEU A 506 29.10 -5.11 -9.94
N LYS A 507 29.77 -6.27 -9.89
CA LYS A 507 29.28 -7.45 -9.18
C LYS A 507 29.15 -7.16 -7.68
N GLU A 508 30.15 -6.56 -7.06
CA GLU A 508 30.07 -6.16 -5.66
C GLU A 508 28.95 -5.14 -5.41
N TRP A 509 28.79 -4.16 -6.30
CA TRP A 509 27.70 -3.18 -6.19
C TRP A 509 26.33 -3.82 -6.33
N SER A 510 26.21 -4.86 -7.14
CA SER A 510 24.94 -5.58 -7.33
C SER A 510 24.41 -6.23 -6.05
N GLU A 511 25.30 -6.55 -5.10
CA GLU A 511 24.97 -7.15 -3.81
C GLU A 511 24.58 -6.11 -2.75
N LEU A 512 24.81 -4.81 -3.01
CA LEU A 512 24.48 -3.77 -2.05
C LEU A 512 22.96 -3.61 -1.91
N THR A 513 22.48 -3.55 -0.66
CA THR A 513 21.06 -3.41 -0.31
C THR A 513 20.36 -2.28 -1.05
N PHE A 514 21.06 -1.17 -1.26
CA PHE A 514 20.56 -0.03 -2.01
C PHE A 514 20.15 -0.38 -3.45
N PHE A 515 21.01 -1.09 -4.18
CA PHE A 515 20.75 -1.45 -5.59
C PHE A 515 19.72 -2.58 -5.69
N LEU A 516 19.72 -3.52 -4.74
CA LEU A 516 18.68 -4.54 -4.63
C LEU A 516 17.29 -3.94 -4.39
N GLN A 517 17.20 -2.92 -3.52
CA GLN A 517 15.96 -2.19 -3.30
C GLN A 517 15.50 -1.48 -4.60
N LEU A 518 16.41 -0.82 -5.32
CA LEU A 518 16.08 -0.17 -6.60
C LEU A 518 15.60 -1.15 -7.66
N LEU A 519 16.19 -2.35 -7.74
CA LEU A 519 15.72 -3.42 -8.63
C LEU A 519 14.27 -3.80 -8.30
N CYS A 520 13.97 -4.04 -7.01
CA CYS A 520 12.62 -4.36 -6.57
C CYS A 520 11.62 -3.25 -6.95
N TYR A 521 11.98 -1.99 -6.75
CA TYR A 521 11.15 -0.86 -7.17
C TYR A 521 10.94 -0.80 -8.69
N LYS A 522 12.00 -1.01 -9.49
CA LYS A 522 11.93 -1.04 -10.96
C LYS A 522 10.97 -2.13 -11.45
N ASN A 523 11.09 -3.34 -10.92
CA ASN A 523 10.25 -4.48 -11.30
C ASN A 523 8.79 -4.26 -10.91
N ASN A 524 8.54 -3.78 -9.67
CA ASN A 524 7.19 -3.45 -9.21
C ASN A 524 6.53 -2.34 -10.05
N ARG A 525 7.31 -1.35 -10.51
CA ARG A 525 6.81 -0.30 -11.40
C ARG A 525 6.46 -0.86 -12.77
N SER A 526 7.33 -1.69 -13.35
CA SER A 526 7.10 -2.33 -14.65
C SER A 526 5.86 -3.24 -14.65
N LEU A 527 5.68 -4.00 -13.55
CA LEU A 527 4.45 -4.75 -13.32
C LEU A 527 3.25 -3.81 -13.32
N LYS A 528 3.24 -2.78 -12.47
CA LYS A 528 2.10 -1.83 -12.39
C LYS A 528 1.77 -1.20 -13.73
N THR A 529 2.76 -0.77 -14.52
CA THR A 529 2.51 -0.23 -15.87
C THR A 529 1.89 -1.27 -16.78
N SER A 530 2.39 -2.51 -16.78
CA SER A 530 1.81 -3.62 -17.55
C SER A 530 0.36 -3.92 -17.15
N TRP A 531 0.04 -3.96 -15.85
CA TRP A 531 -1.35 -4.13 -15.36
C TRP A 531 -2.28 -2.98 -15.80
N THR A 532 -1.77 -1.75 -15.85
CA THR A 532 -2.55 -0.57 -16.24
C THR A 532 -2.76 -0.51 -17.76
N GLU A 533 -1.76 -0.94 -18.54
CA GLU A 533 -1.82 -1.07 -20.00
C GLU A 533 -2.70 -2.26 -20.44
N ALA A 534 -2.62 -3.39 -19.73
CA ALA A 534 -3.50 -4.55 -19.94
C ALA A 534 -4.96 -4.19 -19.65
N SER A 535 -5.23 -3.52 -18.51
CA SER A 535 -6.59 -3.06 -18.14
C SER A 535 -7.16 -2.00 -19.09
N SER A 536 -6.32 -1.20 -19.76
CA SER A 536 -6.76 -0.21 -20.76
C SER A 536 -6.86 -0.80 -22.18
N GLY A 537 -6.20 -1.92 -22.46
CA GLY A 537 -6.32 -2.70 -23.69
C GLY A 537 -7.63 -3.49 -23.80
N THR A 538 -8.19 -3.96 -22.69
CA THR A 538 -9.42 -4.78 -22.68
C THR A 538 -10.72 -3.99 -22.92
N GLN A 539 -10.67 -2.65 -23.00
CA GLN A 539 -11.86 -1.82 -23.28
C GLN A 539 -12.04 -1.39 -24.75
N LYS A 540 -11.24 -1.87 -25.70
CA LYS A 540 -11.36 -1.48 -27.13
C LYS A 540 -11.92 -2.53 -28.09
N SER A 541 -12.44 -3.66 -27.61
CA SER A 541 -13.14 -4.62 -28.49
C SER A 541 -14.37 -5.21 -27.82
N GLN A 542 -15.38 -4.37 -27.60
CA GLN A 542 -16.82 -4.71 -27.62
C GLN A 542 -17.62 -3.51 -27.06
N MET A 543 -17.92 -2.51 -27.90
CA MET A 543 -19.13 -1.71 -27.75
C MET A 543 -19.42 -0.93 -29.03
N SER A 544 -20.11 -1.57 -29.96
CA SER A 544 -20.94 -0.88 -30.94
C SER A 544 -22.29 -1.58 -31.02
N GLN A 545 -23.11 -1.41 -29.98
CA GLN A 545 -24.56 -1.20 -30.11
C GLN A 545 -25.22 -0.98 -28.74
N SER A 546 -26.16 -0.04 -28.74
CA SER A 546 -27.19 0.29 -27.73
C SER A 546 -26.82 1.24 -26.57
N ILE A 547 -27.68 2.27 -26.50
CA ILE A 547 -27.73 3.44 -25.64
C ILE A 547 -28.42 3.07 -24.31
N GLY A 548 -27.94 3.58 -23.16
CA GLY A 548 -28.77 3.71 -21.95
C GLY A 548 -28.06 3.67 -20.58
N HIS A 549 -27.84 4.85 -20.01
CA HIS A 549 -27.89 5.25 -18.58
C HIS A 549 -27.37 4.37 -17.40
N SER A 550 -26.86 5.13 -16.41
CA SER A 550 -26.67 4.86 -14.96
C SER A 550 -25.40 4.16 -14.49
N GLY A 551 -24.76 4.78 -13.50
CA GLY A 551 -23.54 4.33 -12.86
C GLY A 551 -23.73 3.49 -11.60
N ASP A 552 -22.60 2.89 -11.24
CA ASP A 552 -22.12 2.49 -9.92
C ASP A 552 -22.95 1.49 -9.10
N GLN A 553 -22.60 0.22 -9.26
CA GLN A 553 -22.61 -0.77 -8.17
C GLN A 553 -21.26 -1.50 -8.14
N MET A 554 -20.47 -1.20 -7.11
CA MET A 554 -19.46 -2.13 -6.60
C MET A 554 -20.16 -3.11 -5.65
N ALA A 555 -20.22 -4.38 -6.01
CA ALA A 555 -20.46 -5.48 -5.07
C ALA A 555 -19.97 -6.82 -5.65
N GLY A 556 -19.03 -7.46 -4.95
CA GLY A 556 -18.74 -8.90 -5.02
C GLY A 556 -17.91 -9.38 -6.21
N LEU A 557 -16.59 -9.42 -6.06
CA LEU A 557 -15.74 -10.31 -6.87
C LEU A 557 -15.63 -11.64 -6.13
N GLU A 558 -16.48 -12.61 -6.51
CA GLU A 558 -16.18 -14.02 -6.31
C GLU A 558 -15.14 -14.43 -7.38
N PHE A 559 -13.96 -14.83 -6.93
CA PHE A 559 -12.87 -15.29 -7.80
C PHE A 559 -13.15 -16.71 -8.29
N GLY A 560 -13.23 -16.91 -9.60
CA GLY A 560 -13.18 -18.21 -10.24
C GLY A 560 -11.74 -18.72 -10.30
N GLU A 561 -11.55 -20.00 -9.95
CA GLU A 561 -10.25 -20.65 -9.73
C GLU A 561 -9.50 -21.02 -11.02
N ASP A 562 -8.17 -20.97 -10.89
CA ASP A 562 -7.07 -21.59 -11.64
C ASP A 562 -6.58 -21.01 -13.00
N ASP A 563 -7.41 -20.67 -13.97
CA ASP A 563 -6.90 -20.37 -15.35
C ASP A 563 -6.27 -18.96 -15.50
N ASP A 564 -6.63 -18.02 -14.62
CA ASP A 564 -6.07 -16.66 -14.60
C ASP A 564 -4.75 -16.59 -13.82
N LEU A 565 -4.52 -17.49 -12.85
CA LEU A 565 -3.30 -17.46 -12.05
C LEU A 565 -2.10 -17.93 -12.88
N GLU A 566 -2.29 -18.91 -13.77
CA GLU A 566 -1.24 -19.42 -14.66
C GLU A 566 -0.86 -18.40 -15.73
N ASN A 567 -1.82 -17.65 -16.29
CA ASN A 567 -1.55 -16.55 -17.23
C ASN A 567 -0.91 -15.33 -16.54
N VAL A 568 -1.30 -15.04 -15.30
CA VAL A 568 -0.65 -13.99 -14.48
C VAL A 568 0.78 -14.40 -14.11
N LEU A 569 1.01 -15.66 -13.75
CA LEU A 569 2.34 -16.20 -13.47
C LEU A 569 3.20 -16.28 -14.74
N ALA A 570 2.62 -16.63 -15.89
CA ALA A 570 3.29 -16.64 -17.18
C ALA A 570 3.71 -15.24 -17.64
N GLY A 571 2.86 -14.22 -17.40
CA GLY A 571 3.20 -12.81 -17.61
C GLY A 571 4.26 -12.27 -16.66
N ILE A 572 4.40 -12.86 -15.46
CA ILE A 572 5.47 -12.56 -14.51
C ILE A 572 6.80 -13.19 -14.94
N THR A 573 6.78 -14.37 -15.58
CA THR A 573 7.99 -15.04 -16.09
C THR A 573 8.59 -14.40 -17.36
N ASP A 574 7.79 -13.69 -18.16
CA ASP A 574 8.25 -13.05 -19.41
C ASP A 574 8.82 -11.63 -19.22
N LEU A 575 8.64 -11.05 -18.02
CA LEU A 575 9.44 -9.91 -17.58
C LEU A 575 10.83 -10.46 -17.25
N LEU A 576 11.78 -10.35 -18.19
CA LEU A 576 13.21 -10.63 -17.96
C LEU A 576 13.57 -10.26 -16.52
N VAL A 577 13.70 -11.27 -15.66
CA VAL A 577 14.07 -11.06 -14.26
C VAL A 577 15.54 -10.72 -14.29
N GLN A 578 15.85 -9.45 -14.58
CA GLN A 578 17.17 -8.91 -14.30
C GLN A 578 17.43 -9.22 -12.82
N HIS A 579 18.41 -10.08 -12.56
CA HIS A 579 18.84 -10.45 -11.21
C HIS A 579 19.50 -9.26 -10.53
N THR A 580 20.06 -8.33 -11.31
CA THR A 580 20.68 -7.11 -10.82
C THR A 580 20.41 -5.93 -11.75
N VAL A 581 20.45 -4.71 -11.23
CA VAL A 581 20.34 -3.49 -12.06
C VAL A 581 21.50 -3.29 -13.04
N PHE A 582 22.62 -4.01 -12.84
CA PHE A 582 23.83 -3.91 -13.64
C PHE A 582 24.07 -5.13 -14.55
N GLU A 583 23.12 -6.06 -14.64
CA GLU A 583 23.34 -7.36 -15.30
C GLU A 583 23.74 -7.22 -16.78
N GLU A 584 22.97 -6.45 -17.55
CA GLU A 584 23.25 -6.22 -18.97
C GLU A 584 24.63 -5.59 -19.18
N ILE A 585 24.95 -4.52 -18.45
CA ILE A 585 26.23 -3.81 -18.60
C ILE A 585 27.41 -4.66 -18.11
N THR A 586 27.24 -5.45 -17.05
CA THR A 586 28.26 -6.39 -16.56
C THR A 586 28.54 -7.45 -17.61
N SER A 587 27.51 -8.02 -18.24
CA SER A 587 27.66 -9.01 -19.32
C SER A 587 28.40 -8.44 -20.53
N LEU A 588 28.21 -7.16 -20.84
CA LEU A 588 28.92 -6.48 -21.93
C LEU A 588 30.41 -6.28 -21.63
N PHE A 589 30.77 -5.95 -20.39
CA PHE A 589 32.17 -5.89 -19.97
C PHE A 589 32.82 -7.27 -19.95
N GLU A 590 32.15 -8.31 -19.42
CA GLU A 590 32.67 -9.69 -19.41
C GLU A 590 32.86 -10.28 -20.81
N SER A 591 31.96 -9.96 -21.74
CA SER A 591 32.08 -10.33 -23.15
C SER A 591 33.30 -9.67 -23.79
N MET A 592 33.50 -8.37 -23.53
CA MET A 592 34.67 -7.63 -23.99
C MET A 592 35.97 -8.22 -23.41
N GLU A 593 35.99 -8.56 -22.12
CA GLU A 593 37.13 -9.22 -21.46
C GLU A 593 37.49 -10.54 -22.15
N SER A 594 36.47 -11.40 -22.37
CA SER A 594 36.63 -12.71 -22.99
C SER A 594 37.18 -12.62 -24.42
N ASP A 595 36.69 -11.65 -25.21
CA ASP A 595 37.16 -11.41 -26.56
C ASP A 595 38.60 -10.87 -26.59
N MET A 596 38.95 -10.01 -25.63
CA MET A 596 40.32 -9.49 -25.51
C MET A 596 41.31 -10.58 -25.13
N ILE A 597 40.97 -11.43 -24.15
CA ILE A 597 41.79 -12.57 -23.74
C ILE A 597 41.99 -13.53 -24.92
N ARG A 598 40.91 -13.87 -25.64
CA ARG A 598 41.00 -14.76 -26.81
C ARG A 598 41.94 -14.18 -27.88
N SER A 599 41.86 -12.88 -28.14
CA SER A 599 42.72 -12.19 -29.11
C SER A 599 44.18 -12.19 -28.68
N ALA A 600 44.46 -11.91 -27.40
CA ALA A 600 45.80 -11.95 -26.83
C ALA A 600 46.40 -13.37 -26.87
N CYS A 601 45.63 -14.39 -26.47
CA CYS A 601 46.05 -15.79 -26.54
C CYS A 601 46.35 -16.24 -27.97
N HIS A 602 45.51 -15.87 -28.93
CA HIS A 602 45.73 -16.18 -30.35
C HIS A 602 47.02 -15.53 -30.87
N TYR A 603 47.25 -14.26 -30.52
CA TYR A 603 48.48 -13.54 -30.87
C TYR A 603 49.73 -14.20 -30.28
N VAL A 604 49.71 -14.53 -28.98
CA VAL A 604 50.82 -15.24 -28.31
C VAL A 604 51.06 -16.60 -28.95
N PHE A 605 50.01 -17.34 -29.27
CA PHE A 605 50.13 -18.63 -29.95
C PHE A 605 50.82 -18.49 -31.31
N ILE A 606 50.42 -17.51 -32.13
CA ILE A 606 51.05 -17.23 -33.43
C ILE A 606 52.51 -16.78 -33.25
N ASP A 607 52.81 -15.88 -32.32
CA ASP A 607 54.18 -15.39 -32.06
C ASP A 607 55.10 -16.53 -31.59
N VAL A 608 54.63 -17.36 -30.66
CA VAL A 608 55.37 -18.55 -30.20
C VAL A 608 55.55 -19.54 -31.35
N GLN A 609 54.50 -19.81 -32.14
CA GLN A 609 54.59 -20.69 -33.30
C GLN A 609 55.64 -20.18 -34.30
N ALA A 610 55.61 -18.89 -34.64
CA ALA A 610 56.56 -18.25 -35.54
C ALA A 610 58.01 -18.32 -35.00
N ARG A 611 58.22 -18.03 -33.71
CA ARG A 611 59.53 -18.11 -33.06
C ARG A 611 60.04 -19.55 -32.87
N SER A 612 59.14 -20.53 -32.85
CA SER A 612 59.48 -21.96 -32.75
C SER A 612 59.87 -22.60 -34.09
N LEU A 613 59.60 -21.95 -35.22
CA LEU A 613 59.95 -22.46 -36.56
C LEU A 613 61.43 -22.89 -36.71
N PRO A 614 62.43 -22.16 -36.19
CA PRO A 614 63.83 -22.58 -36.25
C PRO A 614 64.15 -23.83 -35.40
N TYR A 615 63.31 -24.14 -34.41
CA TYR A 615 63.48 -25.27 -33.49
C TYR A 615 62.71 -26.52 -33.93
N ARG A 616 61.83 -26.40 -34.94
CA ARG A 616 61.19 -27.54 -35.62
C ARG A 616 62.16 -28.07 -36.68
N ARG A 617 63.11 -28.93 -36.27
CA ARG A 617 63.78 -29.84 -37.21
C ARG A 617 62.89 -31.07 -37.40
N ASP A 618 62.55 -31.30 -38.67
CA ASP A 618 61.73 -32.36 -39.26
C ASP A 618 60.23 -32.37 -38.89
#